data_AF-A0A968K1K8-F1
#
_entry.id   AF-A0A968K1K8-F1
#
_cell.length_a   1.000
_cell.length_b   1.000
_cell.length_c   1.000
_cell.angle_alpha   90.00
_cell.angle_beta   90.00
_cell.angle_gamma   90.00
#
_symmetry.space_group_name_H-M   'P 1'
#
loop_
_entity.id
_entity.type
_entity.pdbx_description
1 polymer ?
#
loop_
_entity_poly.entity_id
_entity_poly.type
_entity_poly.pdbx_seq_one_letter_code
_entity_poly.pdbx_strand_id
1 'polypeptide(L)'
;MPSEPTVRSSRCDELADDLAAADDGVLVGEARVHVAECLRCQAELANYRRLRRSLRGLADVPGPVDPTLQHDILLALDRADERRARRVPARTAATIGGLAAAAGVIALATRQRRIARLAG
;
A
#
# COMPACT_ATOMS: atom_id res chain seq x y z
N MET A 1 -29.89 34.03 -10.09
CA MET A 1 -28.74 34.09 -9.15
C MET A 1 -28.99 33.08 -8.03
N PRO A 2 -28.65 31.79 -8.22
CA PRO A 2 -28.74 30.83 -7.13
C PRO A 2 -27.65 31.14 -6.10
N SER A 3 -28.09 31.26 -4.85
CA SER A 3 -27.33 31.64 -3.68
C SER A 3 -26.18 30.66 -3.37
N GLU A 4 -25.04 31.19 -2.96
CA GLU A 4 -23.80 30.48 -2.59
C GLU A 4 -23.85 29.45 -1.42
N PRO A 5 -24.83 29.38 -0.49
CA PRO A 5 -24.70 28.48 0.66
C PRO A 5 -24.93 27.00 0.31
N THR A 6 -25.77 26.68 -0.70
CA THR A 6 -26.08 25.28 -1.07
C THR A 6 -24.93 24.58 -1.80
N VAL A 7 -24.14 25.33 -2.57
CA VAL A 7 -22.94 24.79 -3.26
C VAL A 7 -21.79 24.56 -2.27
N ARG A 8 -21.67 25.39 -1.23
CA ARG A 8 -20.69 25.15 -0.16
C ARG A 8 -21.09 23.94 0.70
N SER A 9 -22.38 23.73 0.95
CA SER A 9 -22.82 22.52 1.68
C SER A 9 -22.53 21.25 0.88
N SER A 10 -22.83 21.21 -0.42
CA SER A 10 -22.54 20.02 -1.24
C SER A 10 -21.06 19.67 -1.26
N ARG A 11 -20.17 20.68 -1.38
CA ARG A 11 -18.71 20.44 -1.37
C ARG A 11 -18.21 19.88 -0.04
N CYS A 12 -18.69 20.31 1.13
CA CYS A 12 -18.20 19.65 2.34
C CYS A 12 -18.84 18.28 2.58
N ASP A 13 -20.04 18.03 2.06
CA ASP A 13 -20.66 16.71 2.17
C ASP A 13 -19.87 15.68 1.33
N GLU A 14 -19.34 16.09 0.17
CA GLU A 14 -18.41 15.30 -0.65
C GLU A 14 -17.08 14.98 0.06
N LEU A 15 -16.62 15.85 0.97
CA LEU A 15 -15.37 15.66 1.71
C LEU A 15 -15.52 14.77 2.96
N ALA A 16 -16.74 14.41 3.37
CA ALA A 16 -16.97 13.73 4.64
C ALA A 16 -16.17 12.41 4.78
N ASP A 17 -16.13 11.61 3.71
CA ASP A 17 -15.39 10.35 3.67
C ASP A 17 -13.87 10.58 3.71
N ASP A 18 -13.37 11.60 3.00
CA ASP A 18 -11.96 11.99 3.01
C ASP A 18 -11.52 12.44 4.41
N LEU A 19 -12.37 13.21 5.12
CA LEU A 19 -12.09 13.65 6.49
C LEU A 19 -12.07 12.49 7.49
N ALA A 20 -12.95 11.50 7.30
CA ALA A 20 -13.00 10.31 8.13
C ALA A 20 -11.78 9.41 7.90
N ALA A 21 -11.38 9.23 6.63
CA ALA A 21 -10.25 8.41 6.21
C ALA A 21 -8.89 9.07 6.48
N ALA A 22 -8.82 10.40 6.54
CA ALA A 22 -7.60 11.12 6.87
C ALA A 22 -7.16 10.77 8.30
N ASP A 23 -6.11 9.95 8.43
CA ASP A 23 -5.47 9.63 9.71
C ASP A 23 -4.60 10.82 10.20
N ASP A 24 -3.54 10.60 10.99
CA ASP A 24 -2.53 11.65 11.23
C ASP A 24 -1.82 12.11 9.93
N GLY A 25 -2.11 11.45 8.81
CA GLY A 25 -1.77 11.83 7.45
C GLY A 25 -2.52 13.07 6.95
N VAL A 26 -1.76 13.93 6.28
CA VAL A 26 -2.19 15.24 5.80
C VAL A 26 -3.14 15.09 4.60
N LEU A 27 -4.27 15.81 4.62
CA LEU A 27 -5.15 15.96 3.47
C LEU A 27 -4.36 16.43 2.24
N VAL A 28 -4.70 15.95 1.05
CA VAL A 28 -3.98 16.28 -0.19
C VAL A 28 -4.92 17.04 -1.15
N GLY A 29 -4.32 17.82 -2.07
CA GLY A 29 -5.06 18.43 -3.18
C GLY A 29 -6.14 19.42 -2.74
N GLU A 30 -7.29 19.35 -3.41
CA GLU A 30 -8.44 20.25 -3.20
C GLU A 30 -9.01 20.13 -1.78
N ALA A 31 -9.02 18.91 -1.20
CA ALA A 31 -9.50 18.70 0.16
C ALA A 31 -8.69 19.51 1.18
N ARG A 32 -7.36 19.57 1.00
CA ARG A 32 -6.47 20.37 1.87
C ARG A 32 -6.78 21.86 1.79
N VAL A 33 -6.98 22.37 0.57
CA VAL A 33 -7.27 23.78 0.32
C VAL A 33 -8.63 24.14 0.92
N HIS A 34 -9.67 23.34 0.67
CA HIS A 34 -11.00 23.57 1.19
C HIS A 34 -11.03 23.57 2.72
N VAL A 35 -10.37 22.59 3.36
CA VAL A 35 -10.31 22.51 4.83
C VAL A 35 -9.54 23.67 5.44
N ALA A 36 -8.53 24.22 4.75
CA ALA A 36 -7.82 25.40 5.24
C ALA A 36 -8.72 26.64 5.35
N GLU A 37 -9.79 26.72 4.55
CA GLU A 37 -10.65 27.90 4.45
C GLU A 37 -12.05 27.70 5.05
N CYS A 38 -12.49 26.45 5.26
CA CYS A 38 -13.85 26.14 5.70
C CYS A 38 -13.91 25.69 7.18
N LEU A 39 -14.50 26.52 8.05
CA LEU A 39 -14.65 26.24 9.49
C LEU A 39 -15.46 24.99 9.81
N ARG A 40 -16.46 24.63 8.98
CA ARG A 40 -17.25 23.39 9.15
C ARG A 40 -16.34 22.17 9.08
N CYS A 41 -15.54 22.08 8.02
CA CYS A 41 -14.64 20.94 7.79
C CYS A 41 -13.49 20.90 8.79
N GLN A 42 -13.03 22.06 9.27
CA GLN A 42 -12.02 22.13 10.34
C GLN A 42 -12.56 21.54 11.65
N ALA A 43 -13.78 21.90 12.03
CA ALA A 43 -14.43 21.36 13.22
C ALA A 43 -14.65 19.85 13.10
N GLU A 44 -15.10 19.40 11.93
CA GLU A 44 -15.33 17.98 11.65
C GLU A 44 -14.03 17.15 11.67
N LEU A 45 -12.95 17.66 11.05
CA LEU A 45 -11.63 17.04 11.13
C LEU A 45 -11.10 16.96 12.57
N ALA A 46 -11.31 18.00 13.39
CA ALA A 46 -10.93 17.99 14.80
C ALA A 46 -11.72 16.94 15.59
N ASN A 47 -13.01 16.77 15.29
CA ASN A 47 -13.86 15.73 15.88
C ASN A 47 -13.38 14.33 15.52
N TYR A 48 -13.09 14.04 14.24
CA TYR A 48 -12.55 12.75 13.83
C TYR A 48 -11.21 12.44 14.51
N ARG A 49 -10.31 13.43 14.63
CA ARG A 49 -9.05 13.28 15.37
C ARG A 49 -9.28 13.00 16.85
N ARG A 50 -10.27 13.62 17.49
CA ARG A 50 -10.62 13.35 18.90
C ARG A 50 -11.19 11.95 19.08
N LEU A 51 -12.07 11.52 18.18
CA LEU A 51 -12.63 10.18 18.18
C LEU A 51 -11.53 9.13 18.04
N ARG A 52 -10.64 9.26 17.05
CA ARG A 52 -9.52 8.32 16.85
C ARG A 52 -8.58 8.25 18.06
N ARG A 53 -8.24 9.39 18.67
CA ARG A 53 -7.45 9.40 19.92
C ARG A 53 -8.14 8.62 21.03
N SER A 54 -9.46 8.75 21.15
CA SER A 54 -10.24 8.00 22.14
C SER A 54 -10.26 6.50 21.84
N LEU A 55 -10.43 6.11 20.58
CA LEU A 55 -10.39 4.72 20.13
C LEU A 55 -9.00 4.09 20.35
N ARG A 56 -7.91 4.82 20.06
CA ARG A 56 -6.54 4.35 20.33
C ARG A 56 -6.32 4.10 21.82
N GLY A 57 -6.84 4.98 22.69
CA GLY A 57 -6.80 4.76 24.14
C GLY A 57 -7.56 3.52 24.63
N LEU A 58 -8.55 3.03 23.86
CA LEU A 58 -9.24 1.76 24.13
C LEU A 58 -8.51 0.56 23.53
N ALA A 59 -7.78 0.75 22.42
CA ALA A 59 -7.04 -0.31 21.75
C ALA A 59 -5.88 -0.86 22.60
N ASP A 60 -5.30 -0.02 23.47
CA ASP A 60 -4.22 -0.41 24.39
C ASP A 60 -4.71 -1.23 25.61
N VAL A 61 -6.00 -1.62 25.66
CA VAL A 61 -6.50 -2.58 26.63
C VAL A 61 -6.37 -3.98 26.04
N PRO A 62 -5.30 -4.75 26.35
CA PRO A 62 -5.17 -6.09 25.81
C PRO A 62 -6.31 -6.97 26.34
N GLY A 63 -7.22 -7.32 25.43
CA GLY A 63 -8.14 -8.43 25.64
C GLY A 63 -7.36 -9.76 25.65
N PRO A 64 -7.91 -10.83 26.27
CA PRO A 64 -7.30 -12.14 26.17
C PRO A 64 -7.21 -12.55 24.70
N VAL A 65 -5.99 -12.77 24.22
CA VAL A 65 -5.73 -13.31 22.88
C VAL A 65 -5.67 -14.83 23.00
N ASP A 66 -6.34 -15.54 22.08
CA ASP A 66 -6.26 -16.99 22.00
C ASP A 66 -4.81 -17.44 21.77
N PRO A 67 -4.24 -18.33 22.61
CA PRO A 67 -2.87 -18.80 22.46
C PRO A 67 -2.62 -19.55 21.14
N THR A 68 -3.64 -20.06 20.44
CA THR A 68 -3.48 -20.72 19.14
C THR A 68 -3.54 -19.75 17.96
N LEU A 69 -3.97 -18.50 18.17
CA LEU A 69 -4.21 -17.54 17.09
C LEU A 69 -2.98 -17.33 16.20
N GLN A 70 -1.79 -17.28 16.79
CA GLN A 70 -0.54 -17.16 16.03
C GLN A 70 -0.35 -18.35 15.09
N HIS A 71 -0.56 -19.56 15.58
CA HIS A 71 -0.45 -20.78 14.78
C HIS A 71 -1.48 -20.79 13.64
N ASP A 72 -2.72 -20.40 13.94
CA ASP A 72 -3.80 -20.35 12.96
C ASP A 72 -3.56 -19.31 11.85
N ILE A 73 -3.00 -18.14 12.21
CA ILE A 73 -2.58 -17.11 11.26
C ILE A 73 -1.49 -17.65 10.34
N LEU A 74 -0.44 -18.28 10.90
CA LEU A 74 0.65 -18.83 10.10
C LEU A 74 0.15 -19.91 9.13
N LEU A 75 -0.69 -20.82 9.60
CA LEU A 75 -1.34 -21.80 8.74
C LEU A 75 -2.22 -21.17 7.66
N ALA A 76 -2.90 -20.05 7.94
CA ALA A 76 -3.71 -19.35 6.95
C ALA A 76 -2.84 -18.70 5.85
N LEU A 77 -1.70 -18.11 6.24
CA LEU A 77 -0.72 -17.51 5.34
C LEU A 77 -0.06 -18.56 4.45
N ASP A 78 0.41 -19.68 5.02
CA ASP A 78 1.02 -20.78 4.25
C ASP A 78 0.07 -21.30 3.17
N ARG A 79 -1.20 -21.53 3.52
CA ARG A 79 -2.22 -21.95 2.54
C ARG A 79 -2.47 -20.89 1.46
N ALA A 80 -2.39 -19.60 1.81
CA ALA A 80 -2.54 -18.52 0.84
C ALA A 80 -1.37 -18.49 -0.15
N ASP A 81 -0.15 -18.71 0.33
CA ASP A 81 1.06 -18.81 -0.48
C ASP A 81 1.04 -20.04 -1.39
N GLU A 82 0.64 -21.21 -0.89
CA GLU A 82 0.45 -22.40 -1.72
C GLU A 82 -0.58 -22.16 -2.84
N ARG A 83 -1.72 -21.55 -2.51
CA ARG A 83 -2.73 -21.18 -3.52
C ARG A 83 -2.21 -20.17 -4.52
N ARG A 84 -1.32 -19.26 -4.12
CA ARG A 84 -0.68 -18.30 -5.02
C ARG A 84 0.31 -18.99 -5.94
N ALA A 85 1.19 -19.84 -5.38
CA ALA A 85 2.14 -20.64 -6.14
C ALA A 85 1.45 -21.56 -7.16
N ARG A 86 0.35 -22.22 -6.77
CA ARG A 86 -0.47 -23.03 -7.70
C ARG A 86 -1.13 -22.21 -8.81
N ARG A 87 -1.45 -20.94 -8.55
CA ARG A 87 -2.03 -20.01 -9.54
C ARG A 87 -0.99 -19.41 -10.47
N VAL A 88 0.30 -19.45 -10.15
CA VAL A 88 1.37 -19.06 -11.07
C VAL A 88 1.57 -20.21 -12.07
N PRO A 89 1.27 -20.05 -13.37
CA PRO A 89 1.46 -21.11 -14.33
C PRO A 89 2.95 -21.43 -14.45
N ALA A 90 3.30 -22.72 -14.45
CA ALA A 90 4.69 -23.21 -14.46
C ALA A 90 5.56 -22.62 -15.59
N ARG A 91 4.95 -22.17 -16.70
CA ARG A 91 5.64 -21.48 -17.80
C ARG A 91 6.25 -20.13 -17.40
N THR A 92 5.69 -19.41 -16.43
CA THR A 92 6.22 -18.11 -15.96
C THR A 92 7.34 -18.28 -14.94
N ALA A 93 7.38 -19.39 -14.20
CA ALA A 93 8.48 -19.71 -13.29
C ALA A 93 9.76 -20.11 -14.05
N ALA A 94 9.63 -20.73 -15.22
CA ALA A 94 10.75 -21.14 -16.06
C ALA A 94 11.51 -19.97 -16.72
N THR A 95 10.86 -18.81 -16.93
CA THR A 95 11.50 -17.67 -17.62
C THR A 95 12.48 -16.90 -16.73
N ILE A 96 12.33 -16.94 -15.40
CA ILE A 96 13.28 -16.31 -14.47
C ILE A 96 14.53 -17.17 -14.27
N GLY A 97 14.42 -18.51 -14.32
CA GLY A 97 15.58 -19.41 -14.32
C GLY A 97 16.39 -19.43 -15.63
N GLY A 98 15.75 -19.12 -16.77
CA GLY A 98 16.37 -19.19 -18.09
C GLY A 98 17.32 -18.03 -18.45
N LEU A 99 17.20 -16.88 -17.79
CA LEU A 99 18.03 -15.70 -18.10
C LEU A 99 19.44 -15.77 -17.50
N ALA A 100 19.66 -16.54 -16.44
CA ALA A 100 21.00 -16.70 -15.85
C ALA A 100 21.93 -17.59 -16.71
N ALA A 101 21.38 -18.54 -17.47
CA ALA A 101 22.19 -19.45 -18.29
C ALA A 101 22.67 -18.83 -19.61
N ALA A 102 21.92 -17.88 -20.19
CA ALA A 102 22.29 -17.26 -21.48
C ALA A 102 23.41 -16.22 -21.36
N ALA A 103 23.57 -15.55 -20.21
CA ALA A 103 24.60 -14.53 -20.01
C ALA A 103 26.01 -15.12 -19.85
N GLY A 104 26.14 -16.33 -19.29
CA GLY A 104 27.43 -16.96 -19.04
C GLY A 104 28.16 -17.43 -20.31
N VAL A 105 27.42 -17.92 -21.31
CA VAL A 105 28.02 -18.49 -22.53
C VAL A 105 28.55 -17.40 -23.47
N ILE A 106 27.88 -16.24 -23.54
CA ILE A 106 28.32 -15.11 -24.36
C ILE A 106 29.58 -14.44 -23.77
N ALA A 107 29.66 -14.32 -22.44
CA ALA A 107 30.84 -13.75 -21.77
C ALA A 107 32.09 -14.63 -21.92
N LEU A 108 31.93 -15.97 -21.87
CA LEU A 108 33.06 -16.89 -22.03
C LEU A 108 33.60 -16.92 -23.48
N ALA A 109 32.70 -16.89 -24.47
CA ALA A 109 33.08 -16.87 -25.89
C ALA A 109 33.79 -15.58 -26.32
N THR A 110 33.41 -14.43 -25.75
CA THR A 110 34.06 -13.14 -26.03
C THR A 110 35.44 -13.02 -25.39
N ARG A 111 35.65 -13.63 -24.20
CA ARG A 111 36.96 -13.66 -23.53
C ARG A 111 37.98 -14.51 -24.29
N GLN A 112 37.59 -15.67 -24.81
CA GLN A 112 38.49 -16.53 -25.60
C GLN A 112 38.95 -15.86 -26.90
N ARG A 113 38.06 -15.15 -27.59
CA ARG A 113 38.41 -14.41 -28.82
C ARG A 113 39.38 -13.25 -28.58
N ARG A 114 39.32 -12.60 -27.41
CA ARG A 114 40.27 -11.53 -27.06
C ARG A 114 41.66 -12.09 -26.75
N ILE A 115 41.76 -13.20 -26.03
CA ILE A 115 43.05 -13.83 -25.69
C ILE A 115 43.76 -14.32 -26.97
N ALA A 116 43.02 -14.93 -27.91
CA ALA A 116 43.59 -15.38 -29.18
C ALA A 116 44.10 -14.23 -30.08
N ARG A 117 43.55 -13.01 -29.94
CA ARG A 117 44.00 -11.83 -30.72
C ARG A 117 45.19 -11.10 -30.12
N LEU A 118 45.50 -11.32 -28.84
CA LEU A 118 46.67 -10.72 -28.17
C LEU A 118 47.92 -11.61 -28.24
N ALA A 119 47.75 -12.85 -28.70
CA ALA A 119 48.82 -13.83 -28.86
C ALA A 119 49.26 -14.00 -30.33
N GLY A 120 48.83 -13.11 -31.23
CA GLY A 120 49.17 -13.08 -32.65
C GLY A 120 49.78 -11.75 -33.06
#